data_AF-A0A433SGV7-F1
#
_entry.id   AF-A0A433SGV7-F1
#
_cell.length_a   1.000
_cell.length_b   1.000
_cell.length_c   1.000
_cell.angle_alpha   90.00
_cell.angle_beta   90.00
_cell.angle_gamma   90.00
#
_symmetry.space_group_name_H-M   'P 1'
#
loop_
_entity.id
_entity.type
_entity.pdbx_description
1 polymer ?
#
loop_
_entity_poly.entity_id
_entity_poly.type
_entity_poly.pdbx_seq_one_letter_code
_entity_poly.pdbx_strand_id
1 'polypeptide(L)'
;MLNRIPRNIPPLPVLLAEIGATPRQVARVLQVSERTVYQWLKTGREPWSARIALFRLTRWGYSIIHTDAENEARLFAALARARADQLHELEKAAFFSVVKKTASASNEAVFDSFNNQNNSRLRERPLSLLPQKKLSQQNDSLPG
;
A
#
# COMPACT_ATOMS: atom_id res chain seq x y z
N MET A 1 -17.12 5.88 11.03
CA MET A 1 -17.87 4.77 11.69
C MET A 1 -19.38 5.03 11.78
N LEU A 2 -19.86 6.26 12.01
CA LEU A 2 -21.30 6.58 12.08
C LEU A 2 -22.09 6.32 10.78
N ASN A 3 -21.44 6.36 9.60
CA ASN A 3 -22.09 6.09 8.32
C ASN A 3 -22.41 4.62 8.05
N ARG A 4 -22.02 3.69 8.94
CA ARG A 4 -22.25 2.24 8.78
C ARG A 4 -23.48 1.72 9.54
N ILE A 5 -24.36 2.62 9.98
CA ILE A 5 -25.61 2.22 10.66
C ILE A 5 -26.60 1.70 9.60
N PRO A 6 -27.14 0.49 9.76
CA PRO A 6 -28.12 -0.06 8.83
C PRO A 6 -29.38 0.82 8.83
N ARG A 7 -29.81 1.25 7.65
CA ARG A 7 -30.99 2.12 7.48
C ARG A 7 -32.29 1.35 7.58
N ASN A 8 -32.29 0.10 7.12
CA ASN A 8 -33.47 -0.74 7.09
C ASN A 8 -33.34 -1.80 8.17
N ILE A 9 -33.97 -1.55 9.32
CA ILE A 9 -33.96 -2.46 10.46
C ILE A 9 -35.38 -3.02 10.63
N PRO A 10 -35.54 -4.35 10.73
CA PRO A 10 -36.84 -4.97 10.98
C PRO A 10 -37.51 -4.46 12.27
N PRO A 11 -38.84 -4.53 12.35
CA PRO A 11 -39.57 -4.11 13.55
C PRO A 11 -39.24 -5.03 14.74
N LEU A 12 -39.38 -4.51 15.97
CA LEU A 12 -39.03 -5.21 17.20
C LEU A 12 -39.56 -6.67 17.28
N PRO A 13 -40.83 -7.00 16.94
CA PRO A 13 -41.31 -8.38 17.02
C PRO A 13 -40.52 -9.37 16.15
N VAL A 14 -40.09 -8.93 14.96
CA VAL A 14 -39.28 -9.76 14.04
C VAL A 14 -37.88 -9.99 14.62
N LEU A 15 -37.29 -8.95 15.21
CA LEU A 15 -35.99 -9.08 15.88
C LEU A 15 -36.06 -10.05 17.06
N LEU A 16 -37.11 -9.98 17.88
CA LEU A 16 -37.27 -10.89 19.02
C LEU A 16 -37.49 -12.34 18.58
N ALA A 17 -38.24 -12.55 17.49
CA ALA A 17 -38.44 -13.87 16.91
C ALA A 17 -37.13 -14.48 16.40
N GLU A 18 -36.28 -13.70 15.72
CA GLU A 18 -34.98 -14.16 15.21
C GLU A 18 -34.00 -14.48 16.35
N ILE A 19 -33.98 -13.67 17.41
CA ILE A 19 -33.09 -13.88 18.58
C ILE A 19 -33.62 -15.01 19.48
N GLY A 20 -34.92 -15.29 19.45
CA GLY A 20 -35.57 -16.20 20.40
C GLY A 20 -35.64 -15.65 21.82
N ALA A 21 -35.65 -14.31 21.98
CA ALA A 21 -35.63 -13.65 23.28
C ALA A 21 -37.02 -13.26 23.78
N THR A 22 -37.27 -13.48 25.06
CA THR A 22 -38.47 -13.00 25.75
C THR A 22 -38.38 -11.51 26.11
N PRO A 23 -39.51 -10.80 26.25
CA PRO A 23 -39.51 -9.38 26.68
C PRO A 23 -38.77 -9.15 28.00
N ARG A 24 -38.81 -10.12 28.91
CA ARG A 24 -38.08 -10.11 30.19
C ARG A 24 -36.57 -10.14 30.02
N GLN A 25 -36.05 -10.97 29.11
CA GLN A 25 -34.63 -11.01 28.80
C GLN A 25 -34.17 -9.70 28.15
N VAL A 26 -34.96 -9.16 27.23
CA VAL A 26 -34.70 -7.87 26.56
C VAL A 26 -34.64 -6.73 27.58
N ALA A 27 -35.61 -6.68 28.50
CA ALA A 27 -35.65 -5.69 29.57
C ALA A 27 -34.39 -5.72 30.44
N ARG A 28 -33.91 -6.93 30.79
CA ARG A 28 -32.66 -7.13 31.54
C ARG A 28 -31.44 -6.64 30.78
N VAL A 29 -31.31 -6.99 29.49
CA VAL A 29 -30.15 -6.61 28.67
C VAL A 29 -30.10 -5.11 28.42
N LEU A 30 -31.25 -4.50 28.13
CA LEU A 30 -31.37 -3.07 27.86
C LEU A 30 -31.50 -2.21 29.13
N GLN A 31 -31.53 -2.83 30.31
CA GLN A 31 -31.69 -2.18 31.62
C GLN A 31 -32.94 -1.27 31.68
N VAL A 32 -34.06 -1.75 31.14
CA VAL A 32 -35.36 -1.07 31.20
C VAL A 32 -36.39 -1.94 31.92
N SER A 33 -37.53 -1.36 32.30
CA SER A 33 -38.61 -2.14 32.88
C SER A 33 -39.26 -3.08 31.85
N GLU A 34 -39.72 -4.26 32.29
CA GLU A 34 -40.47 -5.19 31.41
C GLU A 34 -41.70 -4.51 30.80
N ARG A 35 -42.40 -3.67 31.60
CA ARG A 35 -43.54 -2.86 31.15
C ARG A 35 -43.18 -1.97 29.96
N THR A 36 -41.98 -1.39 29.95
CA THR A 36 -41.49 -0.55 28.85
C THR A 36 -41.36 -1.37 27.56
N VAL A 37 -40.82 -2.59 27.64
CA VAL A 37 -40.67 -3.47 26.47
C VAL A 37 -42.05 -3.91 25.94
N TYR A 38 -42.99 -4.26 26.82
CA TYR A 38 -44.37 -4.56 26.41
C TYR A 38 -45.04 -3.35 25.75
N GLN A 39 -44.82 -2.14 26.28
CA GLN A 39 -45.34 -0.91 25.68
C GLN A 39 -44.77 -0.69 24.28
N TRP A 40 -43.48 -0.95 24.07
CA TRP A 40 -42.86 -0.88 22.73
C TRP A 40 -43.48 -1.88 21.77
N LEU A 41 -43.67 -3.13 22.19
CA LEU A 41 -44.31 -4.16 21.36
C LEU A 41 -45.75 -3.80 20.99
N LYS A 42 -46.51 -3.20 21.92
CA LYS A 42 -47.88 -2.76 21.69
C LYS A 42 -47.98 -1.56 20.75
N THR A 43 -47.05 -0.61 20.86
CA THR A 43 -47.13 0.68 20.14
C THR A 43 -46.28 0.74 18.88
N GLY A 44 -45.32 -0.17 18.71
CA GLY A 44 -44.29 -0.08 17.66
C GLY A 44 -43.36 1.13 17.82
N ARG A 45 -43.29 1.71 19.03
CA ARG A 45 -42.52 2.93 19.34
C ARG A 45 -41.36 2.63 20.28
N GLU A 46 -40.48 1.73 19.87
CA GLU A 46 -39.19 1.53 20.50
C GLU A 46 -38.19 2.64 20.13
N PRO A 47 -37.29 3.01 21.05
CA PRO A 47 -36.15 3.86 20.72
C PRO A 47 -35.30 3.23 19.61
N TRP A 48 -34.86 4.05 18.67
CA TRP A 48 -34.01 3.61 17.56
C TRP A 48 -32.71 2.94 18.04
N SER A 49 -32.12 3.46 19.12
CA SER A 49 -30.94 2.89 19.77
C SER A 49 -31.16 1.46 20.25
N ALA A 50 -32.30 1.19 20.90
CA ALA A 50 -32.68 -0.16 21.35
C ALA A 50 -32.85 -1.12 20.17
N ARG A 51 -33.50 -0.65 19.09
CA ARG A 51 -33.69 -1.44 17.87
C ARG A 51 -32.36 -1.81 17.21
N ILE A 52 -31.41 -0.87 17.11
CA ILE A 52 -30.07 -1.14 16.59
C ILE A 52 -29.33 -2.14 17.48
N ALA A 53 -29.38 -1.96 18.81
CA ALA A 53 -28.70 -2.85 19.74
C ALA A 53 -29.20 -4.30 19.59
N LEU A 54 -30.52 -4.49 19.51
CA LEU A 54 -31.11 -5.81 19.28
C LEU A 54 -30.78 -6.36 17.90
N PHE A 55 -30.83 -5.53 16.85
CA PHE A 55 -30.45 -5.94 15.50
C PHE A 55 -29.03 -6.50 15.44
N ARG A 56 -28.08 -5.91 16.18
CA ARG A 56 -26.68 -6.38 16.24
C ARG A 56 -26.53 -7.78 16.84
N LEU A 57 -27.51 -8.24 17.63
CA LEU A 57 -27.53 -9.58 18.20
C LEU A 57 -28.13 -10.63 17.25
N THR A 58 -28.80 -10.21 16.18
CA THR A 58 -29.36 -11.13 15.18
C THR A 58 -28.27 -11.70 14.27
N ARG A 59 -28.57 -12.82 13.61
CA ARG A 59 -27.69 -13.41 12.59
C ARG A 59 -27.37 -12.42 11.46
N TRP A 60 -28.32 -11.58 11.06
CA TRP A 60 -28.10 -10.54 10.04
C TRP A 60 -27.10 -9.47 10.52
N GLY A 61 -27.25 -9.02 11.77
CA GLY A 61 -26.33 -8.06 12.39
C GLY A 61 -24.90 -8.61 12.46
N TYR A 62 -24.75 -9.86 12.87
CA TYR A 62 -23.46 -10.55 12.89
C TYR A 62 -22.83 -10.67 11.51
N SER A 63 -23.61 -11.03 10.48
CA SER A 63 -23.11 -11.14 9.11
C SER A 63 -22.51 -9.83 8.61
N ILE A 64 -23.13 -8.69 8.92
CA ILE A 64 -22.62 -7.37 8.54
C ILE A 64 -21.29 -7.07 9.24
N ILE A 65 -21.23 -7.29 10.56
CA ILE A 65 -20.00 -7.07 11.33
C ILE A 65 -18.86 -7.94 10.81
N HIS A 66 -19.14 -9.21 10.53
CA HIS A 66 -18.14 -10.15 10.04
C HIS A 66 -17.61 -9.72 8.67
N THR A 67 -18.52 -9.37 7.76
CA THR A 67 -18.16 -8.87 6.42
C THR A 67 -17.32 -7.59 6.50
N ASP A 68 -17.71 -6.65 7.36
CA ASP A 68 -16.96 -5.42 7.59
C ASP A 68 -15.55 -5.70 8.11
N ALA A 69 -15.41 -6.58 9.11
CA ALA A 69 -14.14 -6.95 9.69
C ALA A 69 -13.22 -7.64 8.66
N GLU A 70 -13.77 -8.53 7.83
CA GLU A 70 -13.01 -9.20 6.78
C GLU A 70 -12.56 -8.21 5.70
N ASN A 71 -13.45 -7.33 5.25
CA ASN A 71 -13.10 -6.29 4.26
C ASN A 71 -12.01 -5.36 4.78
N GLU A 72 -12.10 -4.96 6.05
CA GLU A 72 -11.12 -4.10 6.70
C GLU A 72 -9.76 -4.82 6.86
N ALA A 73 -9.76 -6.08 7.27
CA ALA A 73 -8.54 -6.89 7.34
C ALA A 73 -7.88 -7.05 5.97
N ARG A 74 -8.66 -7.34 4.92
CA ARG A 74 -8.16 -7.44 3.54
C ARG A 74 -7.57 -6.12 3.05
N LEU A 75 -8.25 -5.00 3.32
CA LEU A 75 -7.77 -3.66 2.97
C LEU A 75 -6.42 -3.37 3.65
N PHE A 76 -6.31 -3.63 4.96
CA PHE A 76 -5.06 -3.39 5.68
C PHE A 76 -3.94 -4.31 5.23
N ALA A 77 -4.22 -5.58 4.95
CA ALA A 77 -3.24 -6.51 4.39
C ALA A 77 -2.73 -6.04 3.01
N ALA A 78 -3.62 -5.58 2.13
CA ALA A 78 -3.25 -5.03 0.83
C ALA A 78 -2.41 -3.76 0.97
N LEU A 79 -2.79 -2.85 1.87
CA LEU A 79 -2.05 -1.62 2.14
C LEU A 79 -0.65 -1.93 2.69
N ALA A 80 -0.53 -2.86 3.64
CA ALA A 80 0.76 -3.26 4.20
C ALA A 80 1.69 -3.85 3.13
N ARG A 81 1.17 -4.70 2.23
CA ARG A 81 1.94 -5.23 1.09
C ARG A 81 2.41 -4.12 0.17
N ALA A 82 1.51 -3.24 -0.25
CA ALA A 82 1.87 -2.11 -1.12
C ALA A 82 2.94 -1.20 -0.48
N ARG A 83 2.89 -1.02 0.85
CA ARG A 83 3.93 -0.28 1.58
C ARG A 83 5.27 -1.02 1.63
N ALA A 84 5.25 -2.33 1.83
CA ALA A 84 6.48 -3.14 1.80
C ALA A 84 7.12 -3.13 0.41
N ASP A 85 6.32 -3.23 -0.65
CA ASP A 85 6.80 -3.16 -2.03
C ASP A 85 7.45 -1.79 -2.31
N GLN A 86 6.83 -0.69 -1.86
CA GLN A 86 7.41 0.65 -1.97
C GLN A 86 8.76 0.78 -1.25
N LEU A 87 8.87 0.25 -0.03
CA LEU A 87 10.14 0.28 0.70
C LEU A 87 11.21 -0.53 -0.03
N HIS A 88 10.86 -1.71 -0.52
CA HIS A 88 11.80 -2.56 -1.25
C HIS A 88 12.29 -1.89 -2.55
N GLU A 89 11.42 -1.22 -3.29
CA GLU A 89 11.83 -0.48 -4.49
C GLU A 89 12.72 0.72 -4.17
N LEU A 90 12.45 1.44 -3.08
CA LEU A 90 13.31 2.54 -2.62
C LEU A 90 14.68 2.04 -2.15
N GLU A 91 14.73 0.95 -1.41
CA GLU A 91 15.98 0.31 -0.98
C GLU A 91 16.81 -0.16 -2.17
N LYS A 92 16.18 -0.81 -3.16
CA LYS A 92 16.83 -1.18 -4.42
C LYS A 92 17.39 0.05 -5.13
N ALA A 93 16.59 1.10 -5.30
CA ALA A 93 17.01 2.32 -5.98
C ALA A 93 18.20 2.99 -5.27
N ALA A 94 18.14 3.07 -3.93
CA ALA A 94 19.24 3.57 -3.11
C ALA A 94 20.51 2.72 -3.28
N PHE A 95 20.38 1.39 -3.19
CA PHE A 95 21.49 0.46 -3.39
C PHE A 95 22.11 0.61 -4.79
N PHE A 96 21.30 0.58 -5.85
CA PHE A 96 21.77 0.78 -7.22
C PHE A 96 22.44 2.14 -7.41
N SER A 97 21.96 3.19 -6.74
CA SER A 97 22.60 4.51 -6.81
C SER A 97 24.00 4.52 -6.18
N VAL A 98 24.17 3.82 -5.05
CA VAL A 98 25.47 3.68 -4.36
C VAL A 98 26.42 2.86 -5.22
N VAL A 99 25.98 1.70 -5.73
CA VAL A 99 26.79 0.84 -6.61
C VAL A 99 27.19 1.55 -7.89
N LYS A 100 26.28 2.33 -8.50
CA LYS A 100 26.60 3.12 -9.70
C LYS A 100 27.64 4.20 -9.38
N LYS A 101 27.54 4.87 -8.24
CA LYS A 101 28.51 5.89 -7.81
C LYS A 101 29.89 5.27 -7.54
N THR A 102 29.96 4.13 -6.85
CA THR A 102 31.24 3.45 -6.57
C THR A 102 31.84 2.85 -7.82
N ALA A 103 31.05 2.21 -8.69
CA ALA A 103 31.53 1.70 -9.97
C ALA A 103 32.02 2.83 -10.90
N SER A 104 31.34 3.98 -10.91
CA SER A 104 31.81 5.17 -11.65
C SER A 104 33.15 5.66 -11.10
N ALA A 105 33.29 5.80 -9.77
CA ALA A 105 34.53 6.23 -9.13
C ALA A 105 35.69 5.24 -9.35
N SER A 106 35.41 3.93 -9.34
CA SER A 106 36.40 2.89 -9.66
C SER A 106 36.82 2.95 -11.13
N ASN A 107 35.88 3.15 -12.05
CA ASN A 107 36.19 3.28 -13.47
C ASN A 107 36.97 4.58 -13.76
N GLU A 108 36.65 5.67 -13.07
CA GLU A 108 37.34 6.97 -13.19
C GLU A 108 38.78 6.89 -12.67
N ALA A 109 39.00 6.27 -11.50
CA ALA A 109 40.34 6.04 -10.96
C ALA A 109 41.21 5.11 -11.83
N VAL A 110 40.60 4.08 -12.44
CA VAL A 110 41.29 3.20 -13.39
C VAL A 110 41.67 3.97 -14.67
N PHE A 111 40.76 4.76 -15.22
CA PHE A 111 41.04 5.58 -16.41
C PHE A 111 42.13 6.62 -16.14
N ASP A 112 42.12 7.29 -14.99
CA ASP A 112 43.15 8.25 -14.61
C ASP A 112 44.52 7.57 -14.42
N SER A 113 44.57 6.38 -13.80
CA SER A 113 45.82 5.63 -13.67
C SER A 113 46.39 5.18 -15.02
N PHE A 114 45.53 4.74 -15.94
CA PHE A 114 45.93 4.32 -17.28
C PHE A 114 46.40 5.50 -18.13
N ASN A 115 45.72 6.64 -18.04
CA ASN A 115 46.10 7.85 -18.78
C ASN A 115 47.42 8.44 -18.25
N ASN A 116 47.64 8.37 -16.93
CA ASN A 116 48.89 8.80 -16.31
C ASN A 116 50.07 7.86 -16.67
N GLN A 117 49.85 6.55 -16.77
CA GLN A 117 50.85 5.58 -17.26
C GLN A 117 51.20 5.77 -18.74
N ASN A 118 50.23 6.10 -19.59
CA ASN A 118 50.51 6.36 -21.01
C ASN A 118 51.24 7.70 -21.21
N ASN A 119 50.90 8.73 -20.43
CA ASN A 119 51.59 10.02 -20.48
C ASN A 119 53.04 9.94 -19.99
N SER A 120 53.33 9.08 -19.00
CA SER A 120 54.71 8.82 -18.55
C SER A 120 55.51 8.03 -19.59
N ARG A 121 54.91 7.03 -20.25
CA ARG A 121 55.55 6.29 -21.36
C ARG A 121 55.83 7.14 -22.60
N LEU A 122 55.03 8.17 -22.86
CA LEU A 122 55.27 9.11 -23.96
C LEU A 122 56.39 10.11 -23.68
N ARG A 123 56.72 10.36 -22.40
CA ARG A 123 57.86 11.22 -22.01
C ARG A 123 59.21 10.51 -22.08
N GLU A 124 59.22 9.18 -22.04
CA GLU A 124 60.44 8.38 -22.12
C GLU A 124 60.75 7.87 -23.55
N ARG A 125 59.93 8.21 -24.55
CA ARG A 125 60.29 7.90 -25.94
C ARG A 125 61.42 8.84 -26.39
N PRO A 126 62.64 8.33 -26.68
CA PRO A 126 63.64 9.14 -27.35
C PRO A 126 63.10 9.59 -28.70
N LEU A 127 63.37 10.85 -29.07
CA LEU A 127 62.94 11.55 -30.28
C LEU A 127 63.34 10.90 -31.63
N SER A 128 63.85 9.67 -31.62
CA SER A 128 64.40 8.96 -32.79
C SER A 128 63.40 8.06 -33.54
N LEU A 129 62.15 7.94 -33.08
CA LEU A 129 61.13 7.10 -33.75
C LEU A 129 59.78 7.83 -33.95
N LEU A 130 59.83 9.04 -34.50
CA LEU A 130 58.65 9.59 -35.16
C LEU A 130 58.56 8.98 -36.58
N PRO A 131 57.45 8.33 -36.96
CA PRO A 131 57.25 7.92 -38.33
C PRO A 131 57.21 9.18 -39.21
N GLN A 132 58.15 9.26 -40.15
CA GLN A 132 58.20 10.29 -41.18
C GLN A 132 56.86 10.30 -41.92
N LYS A 133 56.12 11.41 -41.75
CA LYS A 133 54.85 11.68 -42.41
C LYS A 133 55.12 11.74 -43.92
N LYS A 134 54.84 10.67 -44.65
CA LYS A 134 54.80 10.71 -46.12
C LYS A 134 53.69 11.68 -46.53
N LEU A 135 54.10 12.86 -46.99
CA LEU A 135 53.28 13.71 -47.85
C LEU A 135 53.14 13.04 -49.21
N SER A 136 51.97 12.48 -49.53
CA SER A 136 51.42 12.39 -50.90
C SER A 136 49.95 11.97 -50.78
N GLN A 137 49.01 12.91 -50.91
CA GLN A 137 48.17 13.10 -52.10
C GLN A 137 47.02 12.07 -52.24
N GLN A 138 45.80 12.54 -51.98
CA GLN A 138 44.62 12.16 -52.76
C GLN A 138 43.57 13.28 -52.64
N ASN A 139 43.65 14.21 -53.60
CA ASN A 139 42.55 15.09 -53.94
C ASN A 139 41.63 14.26 -54.84
N ASP A 140 40.54 13.74 -54.29
CA ASP A 140 39.41 13.30 -55.11
C ASP A 140 38.39 14.43 -55.18
N SER A 141 38.37 15.02 -56.36
CA SER A 141 37.36 15.94 -56.86
C SER A 141 36.00 15.25 -56.95
N LEU A 142 35.00 15.78 -56.25
CA LEU A 142 33.60 15.84 -56.73
C LEU A 142 33.51 16.92 -57.85
N PRO A 143 32.42 17.08 -58.63
CA PRO A 143 31.08 16.46 -58.54
C PRO A 143 30.49 15.98 -59.90
N GLY A 144 29.28 15.43 -59.86
CA GLY A 144 28.41 15.20 -61.01
C GLY A 144 27.19 14.36 -60.67
#